data_AF-A0A953JLT9-F1
#
_entry.id   AF-A0A953JLT9-F1
#
_cell.length_a   1.000
_cell.length_b   1.000
_cell.length_c   1.000
_cell.angle_alpha   90.00
_cell.angle_beta   90.00
_cell.angle_gamma   90.00
#
_symmetry.space_group_name_H-M   'P 1'
#
loop_
_entity.id
_entity.type
_entity.pdbx_description
1 polymer ?
#
loop_
_entity_poly.entity_id
_entity_poly.type
_entity_poly.pdbx_seq_one_letter_code
_entity_poly.pdbx_strand_id
1 'polypeptide(L)'
;MPGSEVRKRVAAHRAALRRRGLRPIQIWVPDTRAPGFAEEARRQSRLVDADRAEFDNVMGFIERNSAWPEDDSDIPDYDAPR
;
A
#
# COMPACT_ATOMS: atom_id res chain seq x y z
N MET A 1 20.83 -21.65 -10.03
CA MET A 1 20.12 -21.36 -8.75
C MET A 1 19.06 -20.28 -8.96
N PRO A 2 17.80 -20.64 -9.29
CA PRO A 2 16.74 -19.70 -9.67
C PRO A 2 16.31 -18.70 -8.57
N GLY A 3 16.57 -19.00 -7.30
CA GLY A 3 16.32 -18.06 -6.19
C GLY A 3 17.23 -16.84 -6.18
N SER A 4 18.35 -16.85 -6.91
CA SER A 4 19.32 -15.74 -6.95
C SER A 4 18.84 -14.56 -7.79
N GLU A 5 18.20 -14.83 -8.93
CA GLU A 5 17.69 -13.78 -9.83
C GLU A 5 16.48 -13.06 -9.26
N VAL A 6 15.56 -13.79 -8.60
CA VAL A 6 14.41 -13.17 -7.90
C VAL A 6 14.90 -12.25 -6.77
N ARG A 7 15.90 -12.68 -5.98
CA ARG A 7 16.47 -11.86 -4.90
C ARG A 7 17.13 -10.59 -5.43
N LYS A 8 17.88 -10.66 -6.53
CA LYS A 8 18.47 -9.49 -7.20
C LYS A 8 17.41 -8.51 -7.69
N ARG A 9 16.34 -8.99 -8.34
CA ARG A 9 15.23 -8.15 -8.81
C ARG A 9 14.52 -7.44 -7.66
N VAL A 10 14.21 -8.16 -6.59
CA VAL A 10 13.57 -7.58 -5.39
C VAL A 10 14.49 -6.56 -4.71
N ALA A 11 15.79 -6.82 -4.65
CA ALA A 11 16.77 -5.88 -4.10
C ALA A 11 16.86 -4.59 -4.95
N ALA A 12 16.94 -4.71 -6.27
CA ALA A 12 16.98 -3.57 -7.18
C ALA A 12 15.70 -2.71 -7.09
N HIS A 13 14.52 -3.36 -7.03
CA HIS A 13 13.24 -2.67 -6.86
C HIS A 13 13.17 -1.92 -5.52
N ARG A 14 13.54 -2.57 -4.40
CA ARG A 14 13.58 -1.89 -3.10
C ARG A 14 14.62 -0.76 -3.06
N ALA A 15 15.74 -0.88 -3.77
CA ALA A 15 16.71 0.21 -3.88
C ALA A 15 16.13 1.41 -4.65
N ALA A 16 15.36 1.19 -5.71
CA ALA A 16 14.65 2.25 -6.42
C ALA A 16 13.60 2.94 -5.53
N LEU A 17 12.81 2.18 -4.78
CA LEU A 17 11.83 2.74 -3.83
C LEU A 17 12.51 3.57 -2.73
N ARG A 18 13.65 3.11 -2.20
CA ARG A 18 14.42 3.88 -1.21
C ARG A 18 14.97 5.18 -1.77
N ARG A 19 15.44 5.20 -3.03
CA ARG A 19 15.88 6.43 -3.69
C ARG A 19 14.75 7.45 -3.84
N ARG A 20 13.49 6.99 -3.95
CA ARG A 20 12.28 7.85 -3.94
C ARG A 20 11.82 8.23 -2.52
N GLY A 21 12.63 7.99 -1.49
CA GLY A 21 12.29 8.30 -0.09
C GLY A 21 11.33 7.34 0.62
N LEU A 22 10.99 6.21 -0.02
CA LEU A 22 10.07 5.25 0.57
C LEU A 22 10.83 4.27 1.48
N ARG A 23 10.36 4.14 2.72
CA ARG A 23 10.86 3.11 3.66
C ARG A 23 9.98 1.86 3.57
N PRO A 24 10.55 0.66 3.40
CA PRO A 24 9.78 -0.58 3.48
C PRO A 24 9.32 -0.80 4.93
N ILE A 25 8.02 -1.03 5.13
CA ILE A 25 7.47 -1.51 6.40
C ILE A 25 6.95 -2.93 6.23
N GLN A 26 7.11 -3.75 7.26
CA GLN A 26 6.51 -5.09 7.31
C GLN A 26 5.27 -5.00 8.18
N ILE A 27 4.12 -5.33 7.58
CA ILE A 27 2.85 -5.43 8.26
C ILE A 27 2.32 -6.86 8.09
N TRP A 28 1.62 -7.35 9.11
CA TRP A 28 0.90 -8.60 9.01
C TRP A 28 -0.47 -8.32 8.39
N VAL A 29 -0.76 -9.04 7.31
CA VAL A 29 -2.04 -8.96 6.61
C VAL A 29 -2.74 -10.31 6.70
N PRO A 30 -4.08 -10.36 6.59
CA PRO A 30 -4.80 -11.63 6.49
C PRO A 30 -4.26 -12.48 5.33
N ASP A 31 -4.15 -13.79 5.54
CA ASP A 31 -3.66 -14.70 4.50
C ASP A 31 -4.73 -14.88 3.42
N THR A 32 -4.47 -14.26 2.26
CA THR A 32 -5.34 -14.34 1.07
C THR A 32 -5.51 -15.75 0.49
N ARG A 33 -4.68 -16.72 0.91
CA ARG A 33 -4.76 -18.12 0.47
C ARG A 33 -5.54 -19.00 1.44
N ALA A 34 -5.89 -18.49 2.63
CA ALA A 34 -6.66 -19.25 3.60
C ALA A 34 -8.06 -19.58 3.02
N PRO A 35 -8.57 -20.80 3.23
CA PRO A 35 -9.96 -21.12 2.93
C PRO A 35 -10.88 -20.13 3.66
N GLY A 36 -11.90 -19.59 2.98
CA GLY A 36 -12.81 -18.61 3.57
C GLY A 36 -12.42 -17.14 3.38
N PHE A 37 -11.19 -16.84 2.92
CA PHE A 37 -10.75 -15.45 2.75
C PHE A 37 -11.64 -14.68 1.77
N ALA A 38 -12.01 -15.31 0.64
CA ALA A 38 -12.81 -14.65 -0.37
C ALA A 38 -14.25 -14.38 0.11
N GLU A 39 -14.82 -15.26 0.93
CA GLU A 39 -16.11 -15.06 1.57
C GLU A 39 -16.05 -13.93 2.60
N GLU A 40 -15.04 -13.91 3.46
CA GLU A 40 -14.89 -12.87 4.47
C GLU A 40 -14.59 -11.51 3.83
N ALA A 41 -13.72 -11.45 2.81
CA ALA A 41 -13.46 -10.23 2.05
C ALA A 41 -14.75 -9.67 1.43
N ARG A 42 -15.61 -10.54 0.87
CA ARG A 42 -16.92 -10.12 0.35
C ARG A 42 -17.86 -9.64 1.45
N ARG A 43 -17.92 -10.34 2.59
CA ARG A 43 -18.74 -9.93 3.74
C ARG A 43 -18.34 -8.55 4.23
N GLN A 44 -17.05 -8.32 4.43
CA GLN A 44 -16.50 -7.04 4.90
C GLN A 44 -16.72 -5.92 3.87
N SER A 45 -16.54 -6.19 2.58
CA SER A 45 -16.81 -5.20 1.52
C SER A 45 -18.26 -4.72 1.55
N ARG A 46 -19.23 -5.62 1.78
CA ARG A 46 -20.65 -5.26 1.91
C ARG A 46 -20.94 -4.47 3.17
N LEU A 47 -20.24 -4.73 4.28
CA LEU A 47 -20.41 -3.96 5.52
C LEU A 47 -19.96 -2.52 5.32
N VAL A 48 -18.83 -2.31 4.62
CA VAL A 48 -18.35 -0.97 4.28
C VAL A 48 -19.32 -0.26 3.33
N ASP A 49 -19.83 -0.94 2.31
CA ASP A 49 -20.80 -0.36 1.36
C ASP A 49 -22.16 -0.01 2.00
N ALA A 50 -22.60 -0.81 2.98
CA ALA A 50 -23.85 -0.56 3.71
C ALA A 50 -23.80 0.71 4.55
N ASP A 51 -22.62 1.19 4.93
CA ASP A 51 -22.42 2.43 5.67
C ASP A 51 -21.76 3.50 4.80
N ARG A 52 -22.48 3.92 3.77
CA ARG A 52 -21.98 4.90 2.78
C ARG A 52 -21.62 6.25 3.41
N ALA A 53 -22.34 6.66 4.45
CA ALA A 53 -22.08 7.91 5.14
C ALA A 53 -20.74 7.86 5.90
N GLU A 54 -20.47 6.76 6.61
CA GLU A 54 -19.18 6.55 7.27
C GLU A 54 -18.04 6.42 6.25
N PHE A 55 -18.29 5.71 5.14
CA PHE A 55 -17.33 5.62 4.04
C PHE A 55 -16.95 7.01 3.50
N ASP A 56 -17.93 7.85 3.17
CA ASP A 56 -17.67 9.20 2.64
C ASP A 56 -16.94 10.08 3.68
N ASN A 57 -17.26 9.94 4.98
CA ASN A 57 -16.55 10.62 6.06
C ASN A 57 -15.07 10.20 6.13
N VAL A 58 -14.81 8.89 6.17
CA VAL A 58 -13.46 8.32 6.22
C VAL A 58 -12.66 8.73 4.98
N MET A 59 -13.25 8.62 3.78
CA MET A 59 -12.59 9.03 2.54
C MET A 59 -12.30 10.53 2.52
N GLY A 60 -13.23 11.37 2.97
CA GLY A 60 -13.02 12.81 3.07
C GLY A 60 -11.99 13.19 4.15
N PHE A 61 -11.89 12.44 5.24
CA PHE A 61 -10.80 12.59 6.21
C PHE A 61 -9.45 12.24 5.60
N ILE A 62 -9.37 11.11 4.88
CA ILE A 62 -8.14 10.69 4.20
C ILE A 62 -7.71 11.73 3.18
N GLU A 63 -8.60 12.16 2.30
CA GLU A 63 -8.32 13.17 1.26
C GLU A 63 -7.82 14.48 1.89
N ARG A 64 -8.51 14.98 2.92
CA ARG A 64 -8.14 16.22 3.62
C ARG A 64 -6.76 16.16 4.30
N ASN A 65 -6.37 14.99 4.80
CA ASN A 65 -5.11 14.82 5.54
C ASN A 65 -4.00 14.17 4.70
N SER A 66 -4.32 13.72 3.49
CA SER A 66 -3.34 13.12 2.59
C SER A 66 -2.42 14.23 2.09
N ALA A 67 -1.15 14.16 2.49
CA ALA A 67 -0.09 14.98 1.91
C ALA A 67 0.56 14.30 0.69
N TRP A 68 -0.08 13.26 0.14
CA TRP A 68 0.39 12.61 -1.07
C TRP A 68 0.10 13.51 -2.28
N PRO A 69 1.09 13.76 -3.14
CA PRO A 69 0.87 14.54 -4.34
C PRO A 69 -0.10 13.84 -5.29
N GLU A 70 -0.90 14.62 -6.02
CA GLU A 70 -1.87 14.10 -6.99
C GLU A 70 -1.19 13.50 -8.23
N ASP A 71 0.00 14.01 -8.59
CA ASP A 71 0.86 13.47 -9.64
C ASP A 71 2.09 12.76 -9.05
N ASP A 72 2.47 11.62 -9.62
CA ASP A 72 3.72 10.94 -9.32
C ASP A 72 4.95 11.83 -9.60
N SER A 73 4.81 12.86 -10.46
CA SER A 73 5.84 13.88 -10.72
C SER A 73 6.04 14.87 -9.57
N ASP A 74 5.03 15.04 -8.72
CA ASP A 74 5.04 15.97 -7.59
C ASP A 74 5.51 15.30 -6.30
N ILE A 75 5.78 13.99 -6.32
CA ILE A 75 6.53 13.31 -5.26
C ILE A 75 7.92 13.97 -5.25
N PRO A 76 8.28 14.75 -4.22
CA PRO A 76 9.58 15.40 -4.19
C PRO A 76 10.67 14.34 -4.31
N ASP A 77 11.69 14.61 -5.12
CA ASP A 77 12.88 13.77 -5.12
C ASP A 77 13.44 13.85 -3.69
N TYR A 78 13.22 12.79 -2.93
CA TYR A 78 13.49 12.78 -1.50
C TYR A 78 15.00 12.80 -1.33
N ASP A 79 15.55 13.97 -1.05
CA ASP A 79 16.97 14.15 -0.77
C ASP A 79 17.27 13.58 0.63
N ALA A 80 17.43 12.26 0.68
CA ALA A 80 17.73 11.55 1.92
C ALA A 80 19.07 12.06 2.50
N PRO A 81 19.13 12.45 3.79
CA PRO A 81 20.42 12.65 4.43
C PRO A 81 21.24 11.35 4.33
N ARG A 82 22.47 11.50 3.84
CA ARG A 82 23.43 10.39 3.61
C ARG A 82 23.75 9.60 4.87
#